data_AF-A0A5K1F4B8-F1
#
_entry.id   AF-A0A5K1F4B8-F1
#
_cell.length_a   1.000
_cell.length_b   1.000
_cell.length_c   1.000
_cell.angle_alpha   90.00
_cell.angle_beta   90.00
_cell.angle_gamma   90.00
#
_symmetry.space_group_name_H-M   'P 1'
#
loop_
_entity.id
_entity.type
_entity.pdbx_description
1 polymer ?
#
loop_
_entity_poly.entity_id
_entity_poly.type
_entity_poly.pdbx_seq_one_letter_code
_entity_poly.pdbx_strand_id
1 'polypeptide(L)'
;LINHEVKTEIVHKMKEEIQGFFASPFEERKSLSQVPGDVEGYGQVFVLSNDQKLEWADMLYLVTLPVYLRKPHVWQMLSPSF
;
A
#
# COMPACT_ATOMS: atom_id res chain seq x y z
N LEU A 1 10.75 1.92 -18.64
CA LEU A 1 10.18 2.44 -19.91
C LEU A 1 10.40 3.95 -19.92
N ILE A 2 10.87 4.53 -21.01
CA ILE A 2 10.89 5.99 -21.23
C ILE A 2 9.80 6.35 -22.25
N ASN A 3 9.30 7.58 -22.26
CA ASN A 3 8.17 8.02 -23.11
C ASN A 3 6.87 7.22 -22.90
N HIS A 4 6.54 6.89 -21.65
CA HIS A 4 5.37 6.08 -21.27
C HIS A 4 4.04 6.85 -21.21
N GLU A 5 4.01 8.11 -21.66
CA GLU A 5 2.84 9.01 -21.68
C GLU A 5 2.20 9.36 -20.32
N VAL A 6 2.53 8.64 -19.24
CA VAL A 6 2.19 9.05 -17.87
C VAL A 6 2.83 10.40 -17.55
N LYS A 7 2.00 11.37 -17.18
CA LYS A 7 2.42 12.73 -16.80
C LYS A 7 3.40 12.69 -15.63
N THR A 8 4.49 13.45 -15.73
CA THR A 8 5.54 13.51 -14.70
C THR A 8 5.00 13.96 -13.35
N GLU A 9 4.03 14.87 -13.35
CA GLU A 9 3.39 15.40 -12.14
C GLU A 9 2.67 14.29 -11.36
N ILE A 10 2.05 13.33 -12.06
CA ILE A 10 1.39 12.16 -11.43
C ILE A 10 2.42 11.27 -10.75
N VAL A 11 3.54 11.01 -11.43
CA VAL A 11 4.63 10.18 -10.89
C VAL A 11 5.27 10.85 -9.66
N HIS A 12 5.46 12.18 -9.71
CA HIS A 12 5.99 12.94 -8.57
C HIS A 12 5.06 12.86 -7.37
N LYS A 13 3.78 13.18 -7.57
CA LYS A 13 2.76 13.16 -6.52
C LYS A 13 2.65 11.78 -5.87
N MET A 14 2.64 10.70 -6.67
CA MET A 14 2.62 9.33 -6.14
C MET A 14 3.82 9.04 -5.22
N LYS A 15 5.02 9.52 -5.57
CA LYS A 15 6.21 9.36 -4.71
C LYS A 15 6.06 10.14 -3.41
N GLU A 16 5.60 11.38 -3.47
CA GLU A 16 5.40 12.23 -2.29
C GLU A 16 4.37 11.62 -1.34
N GLU A 17 3.24 11.13 -1.86
CA GLU A 17 2.18 10.52 -1.05
C GLU A 17 2.64 9.23 -0.37
N ILE A 18 3.33 8.35 -1.10
CA ILE A 18 3.88 7.11 -0.53
C ILE A 18 4.97 7.41 0.51
N GLN A 19 5.85 8.38 0.25
CA GLN A 19 6.84 8.81 1.24
C GLN A 19 6.18 9.38 2.48
N GLY A 20 5.16 10.23 2.33
CA GLY A 20 4.39 10.78 3.43
C GLY A 20 3.70 9.69 4.26
N PHE A 21 3.11 8.69 3.60
CA PHE A 21 2.54 7.53 4.28
C PHE A 21 3.57 6.78 5.12
N PHE A 22 4.73 6.40 4.55
CA PHE A 22 5.74 5.64 5.30
C PHE A 22 6.47 6.47 6.37
N ALA A 23 6.50 7.80 6.23
CA ALA A 23 7.02 8.72 7.23
C ALA A 23 6.06 8.97 8.40
N SER A 24 4.77 8.60 8.27
CA SER A 24 3.78 8.83 9.32
C SER A 24 3.99 7.92 10.54
N PRO A 25 3.45 8.29 11.72
CA PRO A 25 3.52 7.47 12.93
C PRO A 25 3.07 6.04 12.70
N PHE A 26 3.73 5.09 13.37
CA PHE A 26 3.41 3.68 13.22
C PHE A 26 1.93 3.36 13.51
N GLU A 27 1.33 3.99 14.52
CA GLU A 27 -0.09 3.76 14.86
C GLU A 27 -1.05 4.19 13.74
N GLU A 28 -0.71 5.24 12.99
CA GLU A 28 -1.51 5.66 11.83
C GLU A 28 -1.38 4.63 10.70
N ARG A 29 -0.16 4.15 10.41
CA ARG A 29 0.05 3.08 9.42
C ARG A 29 -0.62 1.77 9.82
N LYS A 30 -0.64 1.46 11.12
CA LYS A 30 -1.26 0.27 11.67
C LYS A 30 -2.78 0.27 11.52
N SER A 31 -3.43 1.42 11.38
CA SER A 31 -4.87 1.49 11.08
C SER A 31 -5.23 0.80 9.75
N LEU A 32 -4.26 0.73 8.83
CA LEU A 32 -4.36 0.04 7.55
C LEU A 32 -3.82 -1.39 7.58
N SER A 33 -3.57 -1.98 8.75
CA SER A 33 -2.94 -3.31 8.83
C SER A 33 -3.75 -4.38 8.12
N GLN A 34 -3.04 -5.31 7.49
CA GLN A 34 -3.64 -6.54 6.98
C GLN A 34 -4.42 -7.28 8.08
N VAL A 35 -5.57 -7.85 7.70
CA VAL A 35 -6.41 -8.66 8.58
C VAL A 35 -6.24 -10.16 8.26
N PRO A 36 -6.44 -11.07 9.23
CA PRO A 36 -6.31 -12.51 8.98
C PRO A 36 -7.18 -12.98 7.81
N GLY A 37 -6.57 -13.70 6.86
CA GLY A 37 -7.24 -14.18 5.64
C GLY A 37 -7.30 -13.15 4.50
N ASP A 38 -6.72 -11.97 4.69
CA ASP A 38 -6.60 -10.92 3.68
C ASP A 38 -5.13 -10.50 3.49
N VAL A 39 -4.79 -10.11 2.27
CA VAL A 39 -3.45 -9.66 1.90
C VAL A 39 -3.39 -8.15 1.63
N GLU A 40 -4.54 -7.49 1.50
CA GLU A 40 -4.60 -6.04 1.32
C GLU A 40 -4.35 -5.29 2.64
N GLY A 41 -3.61 -4.18 2.56
CA GLY A 41 -3.24 -3.37 3.71
C GLY A 41 -1.72 -3.28 3.94
N TYR A 42 -1.36 -2.64 5.05
CA TYR A 42 -0.01 -2.50 5.56
C TYR A 42 0.42 -3.76 6.31
N GLY A 43 1.57 -4.33 5.95
CA GLY A 43 2.09 -5.54 6.56
C GLY A 43 3.01 -6.31 5.62
N GLN A 44 3.58 -7.40 6.12
CA GLN A 44 4.35 -8.30 5.27
C GLN A 44 3.42 -9.30 4.59
N VAL A 45 3.52 -9.41 3.27
CA VAL A 45 2.73 -10.39 2.52
C VAL A 45 3.46 -11.74 2.52
N PHE A 46 2.70 -12.82 2.64
CA PHE A 46 3.15 -14.21 2.46
C PHE A 46 4.06 -14.78 3.56
N VAL A 47 3.68 -14.74 4.84
CA VAL A 47 4.27 -15.64 5.85
C VAL A 47 3.61 -17.01 5.73
N LEU A 48 4.25 -17.93 5.02
CA LEU A 48 3.71 -19.25 4.69
C LEU A 48 4.16 -20.33 5.67
N SER A 49 5.28 -20.13 6.37
CA SER A 49 5.80 -21.07 7.36
C SER A 49 6.70 -20.38 8.39
N ASN A 50 6.95 -21.06 9.52
CA ASN A 50 7.83 -20.56 10.58
C ASN A 50 9.31 -20.53 10.17
N ASP A 51 9.71 -21.37 9.22
CA ASP A 51 11.11 -21.46 8.73
C ASP A 51 11.39 -20.46 7.60
N GLN A 52 10.40 -19.67 7.21
CA GLN A 52 10.54 -18.72 6.14
C GLN A 52 11.46 -17.56 6.55
N LYS A 53 12.45 -17.28 5.68
CA LYS A 53 13.24 -16.06 5.78
C LYS A 53 12.38 -14.88 5.33
N LEU A 54 12.29 -13.87 6.18
CA LEU A 54 11.54 -12.65 5.89
C LEU A 54 12.42 -11.65 5.15
N GLU A 55 11.79 -10.94 4.21
CA GLU A 55 12.40 -9.79 3.55
C GLU A 55 12.50 -8.62 4.53
N TRP A 56 13.59 -7.86 4.44
CA TRP A 56 13.78 -6.65 5.25
C TRP A 56 13.06 -5.46 4.59
N ALA A 57 11.74 -5.52 4.56
CA ALA A 57 10.89 -4.50 3.97
C ALA A 57 9.50 -4.46 4.62
N ASP A 58 8.92 -3.28 4.68
CA ASP A 58 7.50 -3.08 4.93
C ASP A 58 6.75 -2.94 3.59
N MET A 59 5.50 -3.38 3.53
CA MET A 59 4.69 -3.30 2.32
C MET A 59 3.30 -2.72 2.61
N LEU A 60 2.77 -1.98 1.63
CA LEU A 60 1.36 -1.61 1.52
C LEU A 60 0.84 -2.25 0.23
N TYR A 61 -0.09 -3.20 0.33
CA TYR A 61 -0.64 -3.92 -0.83
C TYR A 61 -2.10 -3.55 -1.06
N LEU A 62 -2.46 -3.15 -2.29
CA LEU A 62 -3.78 -2.63 -2.63
C LEU A 62 -4.28 -3.21 -3.95
N VAL A 63 -5.54 -3.66 -3.99
CA VAL A 63 -6.24 -3.93 -5.25
C VAL A 63 -6.89 -2.63 -5.73
N THR A 64 -6.44 -2.15 -6.89
CA THR A 64 -6.87 -0.86 -7.46
C THR A 64 -7.98 -1.00 -8.48
N LEU A 65 -8.07 -2.14 -9.17
CA LEU A 65 -9.09 -2.40 -10.19
C LEU A 65 -9.46 -3.89 -10.25
N PRO A 66 -10.70 -4.21 -10.69
CA PRO A 66 -11.81 -3.28 -10.92
C PRO A 66 -12.34 -2.63 -9.63
N VAL A 67 -13.06 -1.52 -9.76
CA VAL A 67 -13.49 -0.67 -8.62
C VAL A 67 -14.29 -1.47 -7.57
N TYR A 68 -15.09 -2.45 -7.98
CA TYR A 68 -15.88 -3.27 -7.07
C TYR A 68 -15.05 -4.21 -6.17
N LEU A 69 -13.75 -4.41 -6.47
CA LEU A 69 -12.83 -5.16 -5.61
C LEU A 69 -12.15 -4.26 -4.57
N ARG A 70 -12.25 -2.94 -4.69
CA ARG A 70 -11.63 -2.01 -3.74
C ARG A 70 -12.27 -2.16 -2.37
N LYS A 71 -11.47 -2.50 -1.37
CA LYS A 71 -11.94 -2.65 0.01
C LYS A 71 -12.13 -1.28 0.67
N PRO A 72 -13.37 -0.91 1.09
CA PRO A 72 -13.65 0.43 1.60
C PRO A 72 -12.78 0.84 2.79
N HIS A 73 -12.48 -0.10 3.70
CA HIS A 73 -11.68 0.19 4.90
C HIS A 73 -10.24 0.62 4.57
N VAL A 74 -9.71 0.18 3.43
CA VAL A 74 -8.37 0.57 2.97
C VAL A 74 -8.43 1.87 2.18
N TRP A 75 -9.38 1.96 1.25
CA TRP A 75 -9.49 3.09 0.32
C TRP A 75 -10.07 4.38 0.94
N GLN A 76 -10.82 4.29 2.04
CA GLN A 76 -11.35 5.48 2.74
C GLN A 76 -10.33 6.15 3.67
N MET A 77 -9.28 5.41 4.06
CA MET A 77 -8.21 5.93 4.92
C MET A 77 -7.03 6.48 4.12
N LEU A 78 -6.98 6.21 2.81
CA LEU A 78 -6.03 6.85 1.91
C LEU A 78 -6.50 8.27 1.61
N SER A 79 -5.54 9.18 1.39
CA SER A 79 -5.83 10.57 1.02
C SER A 79 -6.78 10.60 -0.20
N PRO A 80 -7.76 11.52 -0.27
CA PRO A 80 -8.61 11.70 -1.46
C PRO A 80 -7.84 12.00 -2.75
N SER A 81 -6.55 12.34 -2.60
CA SER A 81 -5.62 12.60 -3.67
C SER A 81 -4.97 11.33 -4.26
N PHE A 82 -5.14 10.18 -3.60
CA PHE A 82 -4.77 8.83 -4.01
C PHE A 82 -5.87 8.17 -4.87
#